data_AF-A0A8D8BEA5-F1
#
_entry.id   AF-A0A8D8BEA5-F1
#
_cell.length_a   1.000
_cell.length_b   1.000
_cell.length_c   1.000
_cell.angle_alpha   90.00
_cell.angle_beta   90.00
_cell.angle_gamma   90.00
#
_symmetry.space_group_name_H-M   'P 1'
#
loop_
_entity.id
_entity.type
_entity.pdbx_description
1 polymer ?
#
loop_
_entity_poly.entity_id
_entity_poly.type
_entity_poly.pdbx_seq_one_letter_code
_entity_poly.pdbx_strand_id
1 'polypeptide(L)'
;MHISNGTGLLFPTLMYLASYKENDSLVTLNPAAANEEYRADPNNVVCYGVYGCFPITPPWTDERRPIALYPEKPSKINVRFPVFNRKTRVHPKFIDLDDPDYLGEVGINPAGRIYVITHGFLQSGKAKWIERMINELLDRDEEGTASCIVIDWGGGSSPPYNQASANIRLVGAIAANALHMIYVSRL
;
A
#
# COMPACT_ATOMS: atom_id res chain seq x y z
N MET A 1 48.03 -13.82 22.61
CA MET A 1 47.45 -12.60 22.00
C MET A 1 48.28 -12.28 20.78
N HIS A 2 47.77 -12.54 19.57
CA HIS A 2 48.26 -11.91 18.34
C HIS A 2 47.05 -11.76 17.42
N ILE A 3 46.79 -10.51 17.08
CA ILE A 3 45.58 -9.97 16.46
C ILE A 3 45.71 -10.14 14.95
N SER A 4 44.70 -10.72 14.27
CA SER A 4 44.67 -10.72 12.81
C SER A 4 44.21 -9.35 12.30
N ASN A 5 45.02 -8.74 11.42
CA ASN A 5 44.84 -7.37 10.94
C ASN A 5 43.84 -7.35 9.76
N GLY A 6 42.56 -7.14 10.07
CA GLY A 6 41.43 -7.08 9.11
C GLY A 6 41.30 -5.78 8.31
N THR A 7 42.39 -5.08 7.99
CA THR A 7 42.37 -3.75 7.34
C THR A 7 42.91 -3.74 5.91
N GLY A 8 43.43 -4.87 5.40
CA GLY A 8 44.17 -4.91 4.12
C GLY A 8 43.34 -4.67 2.84
N LEU A 9 42.01 -4.74 2.91
CA LEU A 9 41.14 -4.59 1.72
C LEU A 9 40.31 -3.31 1.72
N LEU A 10 40.14 -2.65 2.85
CA LEU A 10 39.30 -1.45 2.95
C LEU A 10 39.83 -0.31 2.10
N PHE A 11 41.13 -0.01 2.20
CA PHE A 11 41.73 1.11 1.48
C PHE A 11 41.81 0.89 -0.04
N PRO A 12 42.23 -0.30 -0.54
CA PRO A 12 42.16 -0.63 -1.96
C PRO A 12 40.74 -0.58 -2.52
N THR A 13 39.74 -1.09 -1.79
CA THR A 13 38.34 -1.04 -2.22
C THR A 13 37.80 0.38 -2.23
N LEU A 14 38.15 1.21 -1.24
CA LEU A 14 37.73 2.62 -1.21
C LEU A 14 38.36 3.42 -2.35
N MET A 15 39.64 3.18 -2.66
CA MET A 15 40.32 3.81 -3.80
C MET A 15 39.76 3.36 -5.14
N TYR A 16 39.40 2.08 -5.27
CA TYR A 16 38.74 1.55 -6.45
C TYR A 16 37.36 2.19 -6.67
N LEU A 17 36.55 2.31 -5.60
CA LEU A 17 35.26 2.98 -5.65
C LEU A 17 35.37 4.49 -5.90
N ALA A 18 36.40 5.15 -5.34
CA ALA A 18 36.65 6.58 -5.56
C ALA A 18 37.19 6.88 -6.97
N SER A 19 37.84 5.92 -7.63
CA SER A 19 38.26 6.04 -9.03
C SER A 19 37.13 5.81 -10.04
N TYR A 20 35.97 5.36 -9.56
CA TYR A 20 34.80 5.10 -10.39
C TYR A 20 34.19 6.44 -10.84
N LYS A 21 34.27 6.75 -12.13
CA LYS A 21 33.56 7.90 -12.71
C LYS A 21 32.05 7.63 -12.65
N GLU A 22 31.23 8.65 -12.43
CA GLU A 22 29.75 8.51 -12.41
C GLU A 22 29.20 7.83 -13.68
N ASN A 23 29.91 7.95 -14.81
CA ASN A 23 29.56 7.34 -16.09
C ASN A 23 29.95 5.86 -16.22
N ASP A 24 30.58 5.26 -15.21
CA ASP A 24 31.01 3.85 -15.23
C ASP A 24 30.08 2.94 -14.43
N SER A 25 28.98 3.48 -13.88
CA SER A 25 27.93 2.68 -13.24
C SER A 25 27.48 1.52 -14.13
N LEU A 26 27.11 0.37 -13.54
CA LEU A 26 26.50 -0.75 -14.28
C LEU A 26 25.31 -0.31 -15.14
N VAL A 27 24.67 0.80 -14.78
CA VAL A 27 23.57 1.44 -15.51
C VAL A 27 24.05 2.13 -16.81
N THR A 28 25.25 2.70 -16.82
CA THR A 28 25.84 3.37 -17.99
C THR A 28 26.66 2.44 -18.88
N LEU A 29 27.29 1.40 -18.32
CA LEU A 29 28.08 0.43 -19.07
C LEU A 29 27.23 -0.58 -19.85
N ASN A 30 25.99 -0.81 -19.42
CA ASN A 30 25.13 -1.82 -20.03
C ASN A 30 23.70 -1.28 -20.19
N PRO A 31 23.48 -0.29 -21.08
CA PRO A 31 22.18 0.35 -21.27
C PRO A 31 21.10 -0.63 -21.76
N ALA A 32 21.50 -1.76 -22.35
CA ALA A 32 20.59 -2.84 -22.77
C ALA A 32 20.30 -3.87 -21.64
N ALA A 33 21.06 -3.86 -20.53
CA ALA A 33 20.81 -4.68 -19.34
C ALA A 33 20.16 -3.89 -18.19
N ALA A 34 20.19 -2.56 -18.27
CA ALA A 34 19.19 -1.75 -17.60
C ALA A 34 17.88 -1.98 -18.34
N ASN A 35 17.00 -2.80 -17.76
CA ASN A 35 15.63 -2.94 -18.26
C ASN A 35 15.11 -1.53 -18.59
N GLU A 36 14.68 -1.29 -19.84
CA GLU A 36 13.97 -0.06 -20.25
C GLU A 36 12.64 0.14 -19.50
N GLU A 37 12.35 -0.73 -18.54
CA GLU A 37 11.17 -0.70 -17.71
C GLU A 37 11.34 0.35 -16.60
N TYR A 38 10.55 1.41 -16.71
CA TYR A 38 10.10 2.24 -15.58
C TYR A 38 10.98 3.42 -15.11
N ARG A 39 11.61 4.18 -16.02
CA ARG A 39 11.79 5.61 -15.71
C ARG A 39 10.43 6.27 -15.79
N ALA A 40 9.87 6.62 -14.63
CA ALA A 40 8.59 7.28 -14.54
C ALA A 40 8.67 8.63 -15.29
N ASP A 41 8.04 8.70 -16.47
CA ASP A 41 8.05 9.91 -17.32
C ASP A 41 7.12 10.97 -16.72
N PRO A 42 7.61 12.14 -16.28
CA PRO A 42 6.79 13.19 -15.67
C PRO A 42 5.74 13.78 -16.63
N ASN A 43 5.89 13.62 -17.94
CA ASN A 43 4.92 14.08 -18.94
C ASN A 43 3.76 13.10 -19.13
N ASN A 44 3.89 11.88 -18.61
CA ASN A 44 2.84 10.88 -18.65
C ASN A 44 2.01 10.92 -17.35
N VAL A 45 0.77 10.43 -17.42
CA VAL A 45 -0.08 10.23 -16.25
C VAL A 45 -0.72 8.86 -16.37
N VAL A 46 -0.65 8.07 -15.31
CA VAL A 46 -1.28 6.75 -15.27
C VAL A 46 -2.65 6.85 -14.64
N CYS A 47 -3.67 6.31 -15.31
CA CYS A 47 -5.06 6.32 -14.83
C CYS A 47 -5.59 4.89 -14.60
N TYR A 48 -6.46 4.75 -13.61
CA TYR A 48 -7.06 3.46 -13.23
C TYR A 48 -8.59 3.58 -13.16
N GLY A 49 -9.23 3.64 -14.33
CA GLY A 49 -10.69 3.65 -14.45
C GLY A 49 -11.36 4.68 -13.54
N VAL A 50 -12.30 4.22 -12.71
CA VAL A 50 -13.06 5.05 -11.76
C VAL A 50 -12.21 5.68 -10.64
N TYR A 51 -10.97 5.20 -10.42
CA TYR A 51 -10.07 5.72 -9.39
C TYR A 51 -9.28 6.95 -9.84
N GLY A 52 -9.44 7.38 -11.10
CA GLY A 52 -8.82 8.58 -11.63
C GLY A 52 -7.36 8.39 -12.03
N CYS A 53 -6.62 9.50 -12.07
CA CYS A 53 -5.31 9.63 -12.69
C CYS A 53 -4.24 10.09 -11.69
N PHE A 54 -3.04 9.54 -11.80
CA PHE A 54 -1.97 9.65 -10.80
C PHE A 54 -0.70 10.23 -11.44
N PRO A 55 -0.54 11.57 -11.47
CA PRO A 55 0.70 12.20 -11.93
C PRO A 55 1.81 12.00 -10.88
N ILE A 56 3.07 12.06 -11.31
CA ILE A 56 4.26 12.03 -10.43
C ILE A 56 4.93 13.40 -10.28
N THR A 57 4.42 14.41 -10.99
CA THR A 57 4.85 15.81 -10.89
C THR A 57 4.42 16.44 -9.55
N PRO A 58 4.92 17.63 -9.18
CA PRO A 58 4.54 18.29 -7.94
C PRO A 58 3.01 18.40 -7.78
N PRO A 59 2.45 18.17 -6.58
CA PRO A 59 3.14 18.03 -5.30
C PRO A 59 3.59 16.59 -4.97
N TRP A 60 3.44 15.63 -5.88
CA TRP A 60 3.73 14.22 -5.59
C TRP A 60 5.23 13.92 -5.54
N THR A 61 6.00 14.64 -6.36
CA THR A 61 7.45 14.81 -6.18
C THR A 61 7.72 16.15 -5.50
N ASP A 62 8.63 16.15 -4.52
CA ASP A 62 9.17 17.34 -3.85
C ASP A 62 10.56 17.03 -3.27
N GLU A 63 11.21 17.99 -2.62
CA GLU A 63 12.54 17.80 -2.00
C GLU A 63 12.57 16.68 -0.94
N ARG A 64 11.44 16.42 -0.27
CA ARG A 64 11.29 15.36 0.74
C ARG A 64 10.86 14.03 0.11
N ARG A 65 10.38 14.05 -1.13
CA ARG A 65 9.99 12.90 -1.96
C ARG A 65 10.67 12.97 -3.33
N PRO A 66 12.01 12.86 -3.40
CA PRO A 66 12.75 13.02 -4.65
C PRO A 66 12.52 11.86 -5.63
N ILE A 67 12.08 10.70 -5.12
CA ILE A 67 11.75 9.52 -5.93
C ILE A 67 10.23 9.34 -5.91
N ALA A 68 9.55 9.97 -6.86
CA ALA A 68 8.14 9.77 -7.11
C ALA A 68 7.92 8.66 -8.14
N LEU A 69 7.04 7.72 -7.83
CA LEU A 69 6.69 6.59 -8.68
C LEU A 69 5.20 6.60 -8.98
N TYR A 70 4.81 5.98 -10.09
CA TYR A 70 3.41 5.65 -10.32
C TYR A 70 2.97 4.57 -9.34
N PRO A 71 1.70 4.57 -8.90
CA PRO A 71 1.14 3.41 -8.20
C PRO A 71 1.30 2.14 -9.06
N GLU A 72 1.42 0.98 -8.42
CA GLU A 72 1.27 -0.29 -9.11
C GLU A 72 -0.20 -0.49 -9.54
N LYS A 73 -0.43 -1.41 -10.48
CA LYS A 73 -1.79 -1.72 -10.97
C LYS A 73 -2.69 -2.20 -9.81
N PRO A 74 -4.01 -1.91 -9.83
CA PRO A 74 -4.96 -2.40 -8.83
C PRO A 74 -4.86 -3.90 -8.57
N SER A 75 -4.69 -4.71 -9.62
CA SER A 75 -4.53 -6.15 -9.52
C SER A 75 -3.25 -6.60 -8.79
N LYS A 76 -2.21 -5.76 -8.79
CA LYS A 76 -0.94 -6.03 -8.08
C LYS A 76 -1.04 -5.63 -6.60
N ILE A 77 -1.60 -4.45 -6.32
CA ILE A 77 -1.83 -3.99 -4.94
C ILE A 77 -2.85 -4.90 -4.24
N ASN A 78 -3.89 -5.31 -4.98
CA ASN A 78 -4.96 -6.21 -4.56
C ASN A 78 -5.59 -5.76 -3.23
N VAL A 79 -6.15 -4.55 -3.22
CA VAL A 79 -6.83 -4.00 -2.04
C VAL A 79 -8.09 -4.82 -1.75
N ARG A 80 -8.26 -5.26 -0.50
CA ARG A 80 -9.41 -6.01 -0.03
C ARG A 80 -10.06 -5.34 1.16
N PHE A 81 -11.36 -5.56 1.31
CA PHE A 81 -12.18 -4.95 2.36
C PHE A 81 -12.93 -5.99 3.18
N PRO A 82 -12.25 -6.79 4.04
CA PRO A 82 -12.96 -7.65 4.97
C PRO A 82 -13.73 -6.84 6.01
N VAL A 83 -14.98 -7.23 6.22
CA VAL A 83 -15.95 -6.65 7.13
C VAL A 83 -16.18 -7.60 8.29
N PHE A 84 -16.00 -7.06 9.49
CA PHE A 84 -16.17 -7.76 10.75
C PHE A 84 -17.31 -7.11 11.53
N ASN A 85 -18.18 -7.94 12.11
CA ASN A 85 -19.14 -7.53 13.10
C ASN A 85 -19.14 -8.57 14.24
N ARG A 86 -20.04 -8.44 15.20
CA ARG A 86 -20.11 -9.35 16.36
C ARG A 86 -20.29 -10.83 15.96
N LYS A 87 -20.87 -11.12 14.79
CA LYS A 87 -21.14 -12.47 14.29
C LYS A 87 -20.02 -13.01 13.37
N THR A 88 -19.28 -12.13 12.68
CA THR A 88 -18.31 -12.50 11.62
C THR A 88 -16.85 -12.24 12.00
N ARG A 89 -16.49 -12.37 13.28
CA ARG A 89 -15.13 -12.04 13.77
C ARG A 89 -14.02 -12.94 13.21
N VAL A 90 -14.31 -14.23 13.01
CA VAL A 90 -13.32 -15.23 12.55
C VAL A 90 -13.28 -15.35 11.03
N HIS A 91 -14.47 -15.34 10.42
CA HIS A 91 -14.66 -15.45 8.98
C HIS A 91 -15.39 -14.20 8.48
N PRO A 92 -14.64 -13.13 8.15
CA PRO A 92 -15.24 -11.90 7.65
C PRO A 92 -15.86 -12.13 6.27
N LYS A 93 -16.89 -11.34 5.95
CA LYS A 93 -17.34 -11.16 4.58
C LYS A 93 -16.51 -10.06 3.92
N PHE A 94 -16.44 -10.03 2.60
CA PHE A 94 -15.64 -9.05 1.87
C PHE A 94 -16.58 -8.14 1.06
N ILE A 95 -16.30 -6.85 1.04
CA ILE A 95 -16.93 -5.96 0.06
C ILE A 95 -16.38 -6.33 -1.31
N ASP A 96 -17.28 -6.63 -2.24
CA ASP A 96 -16.98 -6.75 -3.65
C ASP A 96 -17.17 -5.38 -4.30
N LEU A 97 -16.12 -4.86 -4.95
CA LEU A 97 -16.17 -3.56 -5.63
C LEU A 97 -16.89 -3.65 -6.98
N ASP A 98 -16.95 -4.86 -7.55
CA ASP A 98 -17.55 -5.11 -8.85
C ASP A 98 -19.03 -5.53 -8.73
N ASP A 99 -19.49 -5.86 -7.51
CA ASP A 99 -20.88 -6.22 -7.19
C ASP A 99 -21.44 -5.36 -6.04
N PRO A 100 -21.95 -4.15 -6.33
CA PRO A 100 -22.58 -3.28 -5.33
C PRO A 100 -23.83 -3.87 -4.68
N ASP A 101 -24.55 -4.77 -5.36
CA ASP A 101 -25.79 -5.36 -4.85
C ASP A 101 -25.49 -6.36 -3.71
N TYR A 102 -24.30 -7.00 -3.75
CA TYR A 102 -23.81 -7.85 -2.66
C TYR A 102 -23.53 -7.08 -1.35
N LEU A 103 -23.50 -5.74 -1.36
CA LEU A 103 -23.18 -4.94 -0.17
C LEU A 103 -24.17 -5.17 0.98
N GLY A 104 -25.45 -5.41 0.69
CA GLY A 104 -26.45 -5.75 1.72
C GLY A 104 -26.12 -7.06 2.46
N GLU A 105 -25.40 -7.97 1.81
CA GLU A 105 -25.04 -9.27 2.36
C GLU A 105 -23.79 -9.22 3.23
N VAL A 106 -22.95 -8.18 3.15
CA VAL A 106 -21.66 -8.14 3.89
C VAL A 106 -21.83 -7.93 5.40
N GLY A 107 -23.05 -7.59 5.84
CA GLY A 107 -23.41 -7.52 7.25
C GLY A 107 -23.00 -6.23 7.94
N ILE A 108 -22.95 -5.11 7.21
CA ILE A 108 -22.85 -3.77 7.77
C ILE A 108 -24.23 -3.36 8.28
N ASN A 109 -24.30 -2.91 9.54
CA ASN A 109 -25.52 -2.30 10.07
C ASN A 109 -25.44 -0.77 9.85
N PRO A 110 -26.35 -0.17 9.08
CA PRO A 110 -26.35 1.28 8.79
C PRO A 110 -26.60 2.16 10.02
N ALA A 111 -27.30 1.65 11.03
CA ALA A 111 -27.57 2.36 12.26
C ALA A 111 -26.38 2.27 13.24
N GLY A 112 -25.45 1.35 12.99
CA GLY A 112 -24.28 1.12 13.84
C GLY A 112 -23.07 1.96 13.46
N ARG A 113 -22.08 2.00 14.35
CA ARG A 113 -20.80 2.67 14.08
C ARG A 113 -19.97 1.86 13.09
N ILE A 114 -19.41 2.53 12.09
CA ILE A 114 -18.46 1.94 11.15
C ILE A 114 -17.04 2.41 11.50
N TYR A 115 -16.18 1.47 11.87
CA TYR A 115 -14.75 1.71 12.10
C TYR A 115 -13.94 1.26 10.89
N VAL A 116 -13.11 2.15 10.34
CA VAL A 116 -12.23 1.82 9.21
C VAL A 116 -10.79 1.70 9.72
N ILE A 117 -10.15 0.56 9.47
CA ILE A 117 -8.81 0.25 9.98
C ILE A 117 -7.91 -0.06 8.79
N THR A 118 -6.71 0.52 8.72
CA THR A 118 -5.74 0.18 7.67
C THR A 118 -4.37 -0.05 8.27
N HIS A 119 -3.61 -0.95 7.66
CA HIS A 119 -2.23 -1.23 8.04
C HIS A 119 -1.23 -0.33 7.31
N GLY A 120 0.04 -0.39 7.72
CA GLY A 120 1.13 0.36 7.12
C GLY A 120 2.04 -0.48 6.21
N PHE A 121 3.23 0.08 6.00
CA PHE A 121 4.35 -0.55 5.30
C PHE A 121 4.75 -1.89 5.95
N LEU A 122 5.07 -2.91 5.15
CA LEU A 122 5.45 -4.27 5.57
C LEU A 122 4.40 -5.02 6.39
N GLN A 123 3.14 -4.63 6.29
CA GLN A 123 2.04 -5.25 7.03
C GLN A 123 0.94 -5.74 6.09
N SER A 124 -0.03 -6.44 6.66
CA SER A 124 -1.24 -6.85 5.96
C SER A 124 -2.43 -6.70 6.89
N GLY A 125 -3.64 -6.80 6.35
CA GLY A 125 -4.89 -6.82 7.12
C GLY A 125 -4.98 -7.96 8.14
N LYS A 126 -4.08 -8.94 8.09
CA LYS A 126 -3.98 -10.07 9.04
C LYS A 126 -3.08 -9.78 10.24
N ALA A 127 -2.55 -8.56 10.38
CA ALA A 127 -1.68 -8.21 11.48
C ALA A 127 -2.41 -8.38 12.84
N LYS A 128 -1.72 -8.97 13.82
CA LYS A 128 -2.32 -9.28 15.12
C LYS A 128 -2.86 -8.07 15.89
N TRP A 129 -2.32 -6.88 15.65
CA TRP A 129 -2.83 -5.67 16.26
C TRP A 129 -4.18 -5.23 15.66
N ILE A 130 -4.44 -5.53 14.39
CA ILE A 130 -5.72 -5.26 13.72
C ILE A 130 -6.79 -6.17 14.29
N GLU A 131 -6.49 -7.46 14.42
CA GLU A 131 -7.38 -8.44 15.06
C GLU A 131 -7.76 -8.00 16.49
N ARG A 132 -6.77 -7.58 17.30
CA ARG A 132 -7.04 -7.03 18.64
C ARG A 132 -7.89 -5.77 18.59
N MET A 133 -7.59 -4.84 17.71
CA MET A 133 -8.33 -3.59 17.56
C MET A 133 -9.79 -3.84 17.17
N ILE A 134 -10.05 -4.74 16.22
CA ILE A 134 -11.41 -5.15 15.83
C ILE A 134 -12.17 -5.69 17.04
N ASN A 135 -11.57 -6.62 17.78
CA ASN A 135 -12.23 -7.22 18.93
C ASN A 135 -12.59 -6.17 19.99
N GLU A 136 -11.64 -5.31 20.36
CA GLU A 136 -11.87 -4.24 21.34
C GLU A 136 -12.96 -3.26 20.91
N LEU A 137 -12.98 -2.85 19.63
CA LEU A 137 -14.00 -1.93 19.11
C LEU A 137 -15.39 -2.56 19.12
N LEU A 138 -15.50 -3.83 18.77
CA LEU A 138 -16.77 -4.55 18.72
C LEU A 138 -17.25 -5.01 20.11
N ASP A 139 -16.34 -5.24 21.07
CA ASP A 139 -16.69 -5.60 22.45
C ASP A 139 -17.19 -4.40 23.27
N ARG A 140 -16.71 -3.20 22.94
CA ARG A 140 -17.14 -1.93 23.56
C ARG A 140 -18.43 -1.36 22.98
N ASP A 141 -18.94 -1.98 21.92
CA ASP A 141 -20.22 -1.59 21.32
C ASP A 141 -21.38 -2.32 22.02
N GLU A 142 -22.00 -1.63 22.98
CA GLU A 142 -23.09 -2.19 23.80
C GLU A 142 -24.29 -2.63 22.97
N GLU A 143 -24.61 -1.89 21.92
CA GLU A 143 -25.73 -2.16 21.01
C GLU A 143 -25.48 -3.38 20.11
N GLY A 144 -24.21 -3.78 19.93
CA GLY A 144 -23.82 -4.88 19.04
C GLY A 144 -24.10 -4.62 17.56
N THR A 145 -24.19 -3.35 17.16
CA THR A 145 -24.48 -2.89 15.79
C THR A 145 -23.22 -2.45 15.05
N ALA A 146 -22.09 -2.25 15.73
CA ALA A 146 -20.86 -1.78 15.11
C ALA A 146 -20.28 -2.78 14.08
N SER A 147 -19.63 -2.21 13.07
CA SER A 147 -18.91 -2.93 12.02
C SER A 147 -17.49 -2.37 11.90
N CYS A 148 -16.51 -3.24 11.70
CA CYS A 148 -15.13 -2.88 11.40
C CYS A 148 -14.81 -3.28 9.95
N ILE A 149 -14.32 -2.34 9.16
CA ILE A 149 -13.87 -2.55 7.78
C ILE A 149 -12.35 -2.41 7.77
N VAL A 150 -11.64 -3.45 7.37
CA VAL A 150 -10.18 -3.38 7.21
C VAL A 150 -9.86 -3.04 5.76
N ILE A 151 -8.99 -2.07 5.53
CA ILE A 151 -8.38 -1.81 4.22
C ILE A 151 -7.07 -2.61 4.16
N ASP A 152 -7.14 -3.81 3.58
CA ASP A 152 -5.99 -4.71 3.41
C ASP A 152 -5.35 -4.47 2.04
N TRP A 153 -4.22 -3.77 2.03
CA TRP A 153 -3.42 -3.46 0.84
C TRP A 153 -2.05 -4.15 0.88
N GLY A 154 -1.97 -5.31 1.54
CA GLY A 154 -0.73 -6.05 1.76
C GLY A 154 0.10 -6.28 0.49
N GLY A 155 -0.56 -6.50 -0.65
CA GLY A 155 0.08 -6.70 -1.96
C GLY A 155 0.92 -5.52 -2.45
N GLY A 156 0.56 -4.29 -2.08
CA GLY A 156 1.27 -3.06 -2.43
C GLY A 156 2.08 -2.43 -1.30
N SER A 157 2.17 -3.09 -0.14
CA SER A 157 2.80 -2.55 1.08
C SER A 157 4.26 -2.96 1.29
N SER A 158 4.77 -3.85 0.45
CA SER A 158 6.13 -4.39 0.53
C SER A 158 7.18 -3.38 0.03
N PRO A 159 8.48 -3.59 0.30
CA PRO A 159 9.53 -2.74 -0.26
C PRO A 159 9.49 -2.71 -1.80
N PRO A 160 9.98 -1.63 -2.42
CA PRO A 160 10.64 -0.47 -1.80
C PRO A 160 9.67 0.56 -1.21
N TYR A 161 10.11 1.32 -0.19
CA TYR A 161 9.28 2.29 0.52
C TYR A 161 8.69 3.38 -0.39
N ASN A 162 9.42 3.83 -1.40
CA ASN A 162 8.94 4.82 -2.37
C ASN A 162 7.76 4.26 -3.20
N GLN A 163 7.79 2.97 -3.55
CA GLN A 163 6.69 2.33 -4.27
C GLN A 163 5.48 2.16 -3.36
N ALA A 164 5.68 1.71 -2.11
CA ALA A 164 4.58 1.64 -1.13
C ALA A 164 3.95 3.03 -0.90
N SER A 165 4.76 4.08 -0.82
CA SER A 165 4.30 5.48 -0.70
C SER A 165 3.55 5.97 -1.93
N ALA A 166 3.92 5.52 -3.13
CA ALA A 166 3.14 5.79 -4.34
C ALA A 166 1.81 5.02 -4.33
N ASN A 167 1.84 3.74 -3.95
CA ASN A 167 0.68 2.84 -3.92
C ASN A 167 -0.43 3.36 -3.01
N ILE A 168 -0.12 3.96 -1.85
CA ILE A 168 -1.14 4.46 -0.91
C ILE A 168 -2.06 5.53 -1.54
N ARG A 169 -1.62 6.23 -2.59
CA ARG A 169 -2.48 7.18 -3.33
C ARG A 169 -3.64 6.45 -3.98
N LEU A 170 -3.35 5.35 -4.68
CA LEU A 170 -4.37 4.52 -5.32
C LEU A 170 -5.17 3.73 -4.30
N VAL A 171 -4.55 3.22 -3.23
CA VAL A 171 -5.27 2.58 -2.10
C VAL A 171 -6.31 3.53 -1.51
N GLY A 172 -5.94 4.80 -1.31
CA GLY A 172 -6.86 5.83 -0.81
C GLY A 172 -8.05 6.07 -1.76
N ALA A 173 -7.80 6.13 -3.07
CA ALA A 173 -8.87 6.28 -4.06
C ALA A 173 -9.81 5.07 -4.11
N ILE A 174 -9.26 3.84 -4.06
CA ILE A 174 -10.04 2.60 -4.03
C ILE A 174 -10.86 2.53 -2.73
N ALA A 175 -10.28 2.88 -1.58
CA ALA A 175 -10.99 2.93 -0.31
C ALA A 175 -12.10 3.98 -0.30
N ALA A 176 -11.85 5.17 -0.88
CA ALA A 176 -12.88 6.20 -1.03
C ALA A 176 -14.06 5.68 -1.86
N ASN A 177 -13.79 4.95 -2.95
CA ASN A 177 -14.84 4.32 -3.77
C ASN A 177 -15.66 3.30 -2.96
N ALA A 178 -15.00 2.41 -2.20
CA ALA A 178 -15.67 1.42 -1.37
C ALA A 178 -16.58 2.06 -0.30
N LEU A 179 -16.09 3.11 0.37
CA LEU A 179 -16.88 3.85 1.36
C LEU A 179 -18.02 4.65 0.72
N HIS A 180 -17.81 5.16 -0.49
CA HIS A 180 -18.85 5.84 -1.25
C HIS A 180 -19.99 4.88 -1.63
N MET A 181 -19.68 3.64 -2.01
CA MET A 181 -20.69 2.60 -2.25
C MET A 181 -21.57 2.39 -1.01
N ILE A 182 -20.97 2.27 0.18
CA ILE A 182 -21.72 2.16 1.45
C ILE A 182 -22.62 3.37 1.70
N TYR A 183 -22.09 4.57 1.45
CA TYR A 183 -22.85 5.80 1.64
C TYR A 183 -24.06 5.91 0.70
N VAL A 184 -23.89 5.57 -0.59
CA VAL A 184 -24.94 5.70 -1.61
C VAL A 184 -25.98 4.60 -1.49
N SER A 185 -25.58 3.38 -1.13
CA SER A 185 -26.50 2.25 -1.00
C SER A 185 -27.53 2.43 0.12
N ARG A 186 -27.36 3.43 1.01
CA ARG A 186 -28.28 3.75 2.12
C ARG A 186 -28.82 2.48 2.78
N LEU A 187 -27.90 1.61 3.18
CA LEU A 187 -28.20 0.36 3.88
C LEU A 187 -29.25 0.59 4.99
#